data_AF-A0A4R9IPK2-F1
#
_entry.id   AF-A0A4R9IPK2-F1
#
_cell.length_a   1.000
_cell.length_b   1.000
_cell.length_c   1.000
_cell.angle_alpha   90.00
_cell.angle_beta   90.00
_cell.angle_gamma   90.00
#
_symmetry.space_group_name_H-M   'P 1'
#
loop_
_entity.id
_entity.type
_entity.pdbx_description
1 polymer ?
#
loop_
_entity_poly.entity_id
_entity_poly.type
_entity_poly.pdbx_seq_one_letter_code
_entity_poly.pdbx_strand_id
1 'polypeptide(L)'
;MFVDKTIERETKFRDLVESTWVQFPKLGLYCEKEISYHKVFCKIQTILSFRKLSEYLDIPIFESGPHTKYYLELNSSNSFGHYHPEFPIKLREFLLPAKTNKTLYTITLPIYESSIRSTAREFFIVYQKLDSNPKFFRKEADRYLMLVEEDRLDPYYLDRFILFLYPAFTDNEDPEESSRFVYRKGDESIDAQIVKELVGFWLRRKADGTDTDFILGLVELLKLYDSEFYLNRTAQSSN
;
A
#
# COMPACT_ATOMS: atom_id res chain seq x y z
N MET A 1 -41.96 -0.62 -1.51
CA MET A 1 -40.83 -0.11 -2.31
C MET A 1 -39.64 -0.99 -1.96
N PHE A 2 -39.23 -1.89 -2.85
CA PHE A 2 -38.06 -2.74 -2.59
C PHE A 2 -36.82 -1.90 -2.92
N VAL A 3 -36.10 -1.47 -1.88
CA VAL A 3 -34.77 -0.89 -2.07
C VAL A 3 -33.84 -2.03 -2.47
N ASP A 4 -33.09 -1.84 -3.55
CA ASP A 4 -32.07 -2.80 -3.96
C ASP A 4 -31.02 -2.91 -2.85
N LYS A 5 -30.85 -4.12 -2.32
CA LYS A 5 -29.89 -4.41 -1.23
C LYS A 5 -28.45 -4.02 -1.60
N THR A 6 -28.14 -4.00 -2.90
CA THR A 6 -26.84 -3.57 -3.43
C THR A 6 -26.64 -2.08 -3.21
N ILE A 7 -27.63 -1.26 -3.60
CA ILE A 7 -27.60 0.20 -3.45
C ILE A 7 -27.54 0.59 -1.97
N GLU A 8 -28.28 -0.12 -1.12
CA GLU A 8 -28.25 0.11 0.33
C GLU A 8 -26.86 -0.17 0.92
N ARG A 9 -26.22 -1.27 0.53
CA ARG A 9 -24.87 -1.64 0.98
C ARG A 9 -23.83 -0.61 0.54
N GLU A 10 -23.83 -0.22 -0.74
CA GLU A 10 -22.89 0.76 -1.27
C GLU A 10 -23.03 2.12 -0.58
N THR A 11 -24.26 2.55 -0.32
CA THR A 11 -24.55 3.79 0.41
C THR A 11 -23.95 3.72 1.83
N LYS A 12 -24.22 2.63 2.56
CA LYS A 12 -23.65 2.43 3.91
C LYS A 12 -22.13 2.40 3.90
N PHE A 13 -21.53 1.78 2.88
CA PHE A 13 -20.08 1.73 2.78
C PHE A 13 -19.48 3.10 2.50
N ARG A 14 -20.07 3.87 1.59
CA ARG A 14 -19.65 5.25 1.33
C ARG A 14 -19.75 6.11 2.59
N ASP A 15 -20.85 6.04 3.32
CA ASP A 15 -21.04 6.80 4.57
C ASP A 15 -19.99 6.41 5.63
N LEU A 16 -19.66 5.12 5.72
CA LEU A 16 -18.58 4.64 6.58
C LEU A 16 -17.22 5.21 6.14
N VAL A 17 -16.90 5.20 4.85
CA VAL A 17 -15.64 5.73 4.33
C VAL A 17 -15.52 7.23 4.58
N GLU A 18 -16.57 8.01 4.28
CA GLU A 18 -16.58 9.46 4.51
C GLU A 18 -16.41 9.80 5.99
N SER A 19 -17.18 9.14 6.86
CA SER A 19 -17.07 9.34 8.31
C SER A 19 -15.70 8.91 8.84
N THR A 20 -15.11 7.83 8.30
CA THR A 20 -13.76 7.38 8.64
C THR A 20 -12.72 8.44 8.29
N TRP A 21 -12.77 9.03 7.10
CA TRP A 21 -11.88 10.11 6.70
C TRP A 21 -11.96 11.30 7.66
N VAL A 22 -13.17 11.75 7.98
CA VAL A 22 -13.38 12.90 8.89
C VAL A 22 -12.94 12.60 10.32
N GLN A 23 -13.12 11.35 10.78
CA GLN A 23 -12.81 10.95 12.15
C GLN A 23 -11.39 10.42 12.33
N PHE A 24 -10.63 10.21 11.25
CA PHE A 24 -9.33 9.53 11.26
C PHE A 24 -8.38 9.99 12.38
N PRO A 25 -8.20 11.30 12.66
CA PRO A 25 -7.31 11.75 13.73
C PRO A 25 -7.73 11.24 15.13
N LYS A 26 -9.02 10.99 15.33
CA LYS A 26 -9.61 10.56 16.61
C LYS A 26 -9.69 9.04 16.74
N LEU A 27 -9.50 8.29 15.66
CA LEU A 27 -9.53 6.83 15.69
C LEU A 27 -8.34 6.28 16.46
N GLY A 28 -8.56 5.20 17.23
CA GLY A 28 -7.50 4.43 17.86
C GLY A 28 -6.39 5.27 18.50
N LEU A 29 -6.70 6.08 19.52
CA LEU A 29 -5.71 6.95 20.19
C LEU A 29 -4.50 6.16 20.76
N TYR A 30 -4.64 4.86 21.00
CA TYR A 30 -3.55 3.99 21.41
C TYR A 30 -2.56 3.67 20.27
N CYS A 31 -2.95 3.88 19.01
CA CYS A 31 -2.12 3.69 17.81
C CYS A 31 -1.13 4.85 17.59
N GLU A 32 -1.11 5.89 18.43
CA GLU A 32 -0.22 7.05 18.24
C GLU A 32 1.27 6.71 18.39
N LYS A 33 1.59 5.57 18.99
CA LYS A 33 2.97 5.05 19.09
C LYS A 33 3.47 4.38 17.80
N GLU A 34 2.55 3.98 16.94
CA GLU A 34 2.88 3.39 15.65
C GLU A 34 3.35 4.48 14.67
N ILE A 35 4.14 4.07 13.68
CA ILE A 35 4.65 4.97 12.63
C ILE A 35 4.13 4.53 11.25
N SER A 36 4.21 5.43 10.26
CA SER A 36 3.92 5.11 8.86
C SER A 36 2.58 4.36 8.68
N TYR A 37 2.59 3.28 7.89
CA TYR A 37 1.44 2.48 7.55
C TYR A 37 0.92 1.64 8.74
N HIS A 38 1.78 1.29 9.70
CA HIS A 38 1.34 0.60 10.93
C HIS A 38 0.34 1.46 11.70
N LYS A 39 0.58 2.77 11.78
CA LYS A 39 -0.37 3.73 12.39
C LYS A 39 -1.69 3.77 11.65
N VAL A 40 -1.63 3.87 10.32
CA VAL A 40 -2.84 3.93 9.49
C VAL A 40 -3.66 2.66 9.61
N PHE A 41 -2.99 1.52 9.52
CA PHE A 41 -3.59 0.20 9.65
C PHE A 41 -4.21 -0.02 11.03
N CYS A 42 -3.47 0.25 12.11
CA CYS A 42 -3.96 0.15 13.49
C CYS A 42 -5.23 0.98 13.70
N LYS A 43 -5.26 2.23 13.22
CA LYS A 43 -6.43 3.11 13.32
C LYS A 43 -7.64 2.56 12.56
N ILE A 44 -7.47 2.12 11.32
CA ILE A 44 -8.56 1.60 10.48
C ILE A 44 -9.13 0.31 11.09
N GLN A 45 -8.29 -0.58 11.60
CA GLN A 45 -8.74 -1.82 12.22
C GLN A 45 -9.62 -1.62 13.46
N THR A 46 -9.57 -0.44 14.10
CA THR A 46 -10.43 -0.12 15.25
C THR A 46 -11.91 0.02 14.88
N ILE A 47 -12.22 0.29 13.61
CA ILE A 47 -13.59 0.55 13.13
C ILE A 47 -14.05 -0.44 12.06
N LEU A 48 -13.12 -1.07 11.35
CA LEU A 48 -13.40 -1.91 10.19
C LEU A 48 -12.60 -3.20 10.25
N SER A 49 -13.29 -4.33 10.41
CA SER A 49 -12.69 -5.65 10.33
C SER A 49 -12.61 -6.14 8.88
N PHE A 50 -11.70 -7.08 8.61
CA PHE A 50 -11.58 -7.74 7.29
C PHE A 50 -12.89 -8.35 6.82
N ARG A 51 -13.61 -9.03 7.72
CA ARG A 51 -14.93 -9.60 7.42
C ARG A 51 -15.90 -8.52 6.92
N LYS A 52 -16.03 -7.41 7.66
CA LYS A 52 -16.95 -6.34 7.28
C LYS A 52 -16.54 -5.65 5.98
N LEU A 53 -15.24 -5.43 5.78
CA LEU A 53 -14.73 -4.88 4.53
C LEU A 53 -15.05 -5.80 3.34
N SER A 54 -14.83 -7.12 3.49
CA SER A 54 -15.22 -8.11 2.48
C SER A 54 -16.73 -8.10 2.19
N GLU A 55 -17.57 -8.01 3.24
CA GLU A 55 -19.03 -7.90 3.10
C GLU A 55 -19.45 -6.62 2.37
N TYR A 56 -18.78 -5.49 2.61
CA TYR A 56 -19.06 -4.22 1.91
C TYR A 56 -18.61 -4.26 0.44
N LEU A 57 -17.45 -4.82 0.17
CA LEU A 57 -16.88 -4.91 -1.18
C LEU A 57 -17.50 -6.03 -2.01
N ASP A 58 -18.23 -6.96 -1.38
CA ASP A 58 -18.84 -8.13 -2.02
C ASP A 58 -17.84 -9.08 -2.70
N ILE A 59 -16.62 -9.11 -2.15
CA ILE A 59 -15.53 -9.97 -2.61
C ILE A 59 -14.71 -10.43 -1.40
N PRO A 60 -14.04 -11.59 -1.46
CA PRO A 60 -12.99 -11.87 -0.50
C PRO A 60 -11.85 -10.85 -0.67
N ILE A 61 -11.16 -10.53 0.43
CA ILE A 61 -9.99 -9.64 0.37
C ILE A 61 -8.79 -10.38 -0.23
N PHE A 62 -8.60 -11.64 0.17
CA PHE A 62 -7.53 -12.50 -0.29
C PHE A 62 -8.09 -13.64 -1.15
N GLU A 63 -7.44 -13.89 -2.28
CA GLU A 63 -7.69 -15.03 -3.15
C GLU A 63 -7.18 -16.32 -2.48
N SER A 64 -5.98 -16.25 -1.92
CA SER A 64 -5.28 -17.37 -1.28
C SER A 64 -4.23 -16.89 -0.28
N GLY A 65 -3.60 -17.84 0.41
CA GLY A 65 -2.55 -17.58 1.40
C GLY A 65 -2.97 -17.95 2.82
N PRO A 66 -2.19 -17.52 3.83
CA PRO A 66 -2.37 -17.96 5.21
C PRO A 66 -3.43 -17.14 5.97
N HIS A 67 -3.90 -16.05 5.37
CA HIS A 67 -4.92 -15.20 5.98
C HIS A 67 -6.30 -15.83 5.89
N THR A 68 -7.13 -15.55 6.88
CA THR A 68 -8.54 -15.95 6.87
C THR A 68 -9.43 -14.73 6.68
N LYS A 69 -10.72 -14.94 6.43
CA LYS A 69 -11.72 -13.85 6.43
C LYS A 69 -11.84 -13.11 7.77
N TYR A 70 -11.22 -13.62 8.85
CA TYR A 70 -11.34 -13.06 10.19
C TYR A 70 -10.06 -12.39 10.70
N TYR A 71 -8.87 -12.86 10.29
CA TYR A 71 -7.60 -12.34 10.79
C TYR A 71 -6.47 -12.49 9.76
N LEU A 72 -5.45 -11.65 9.91
CA LEU A 72 -4.18 -11.80 9.21
C LEU A 72 -3.29 -12.76 9.98
N GLU A 73 -2.85 -13.83 9.31
CA GLU A 73 -1.67 -14.58 9.74
C GLU A 73 -0.40 -13.78 9.42
N LEU A 74 0.39 -13.44 10.45
CA LEU A 74 1.59 -12.62 10.32
C LEU A 74 2.89 -13.42 10.48
N ASN A 75 2.80 -14.69 10.89
CA ASN A 75 3.96 -15.54 11.20
C ASN A 75 4.15 -16.70 10.22
N SER A 76 3.50 -16.66 9.05
CA SER A 76 3.70 -17.67 8.02
C SER A 76 5.04 -17.45 7.32
N SER A 77 5.91 -18.47 7.36
CA SER A 77 7.22 -18.45 6.68
C SER A 77 7.17 -18.98 5.24
N ASN A 78 6.12 -19.75 4.91
CA ASN A 78 5.99 -20.50 3.66
C ASN A 78 4.74 -20.14 2.85
N SER A 79 4.05 -19.07 3.23
CA SER A 79 2.92 -18.53 2.48
C SER A 79 2.77 -17.04 2.77
N PHE A 80 2.18 -16.30 1.83
CA PHE A 80 1.75 -14.92 2.04
C PHE A 80 0.35 -14.69 1.48
N GLY A 81 -0.31 -13.64 1.91
CA GLY A 81 -1.64 -13.30 1.41
C GLY A 81 -1.61 -12.79 -0.03
N HIS A 82 -2.23 -13.53 -0.94
CA HIS A 82 -2.48 -13.10 -2.32
C HIS A 82 -3.80 -12.34 -2.34
N TYR A 83 -3.78 -11.06 -2.72
CA TYR A 83 -5.03 -10.30 -2.79
C TYR A 83 -5.91 -10.82 -3.92
N HIS A 84 -7.23 -10.75 -3.73
CA HIS A 84 -8.18 -10.92 -4.81
C HIS A 84 -7.95 -9.80 -5.84
N PRO A 85 -7.87 -10.06 -7.16
CA PRO A 85 -7.54 -9.04 -8.16
C PRO A 85 -8.49 -7.83 -8.16
N GLU A 86 -9.78 -8.03 -7.87
CA GLU A 86 -10.74 -6.93 -7.75
C GLU A 86 -10.57 -6.07 -6.49
N PHE A 87 -9.87 -6.56 -5.47
CA PHE A 87 -9.73 -5.86 -4.20
C PHE A 87 -9.15 -4.44 -4.35
N PRO A 88 -7.94 -4.23 -4.92
CA PRO A 88 -7.40 -2.89 -5.12
C PRO A 88 -8.27 -2.02 -6.05
N ILE A 89 -8.96 -2.62 -7.03
CA ILE A 89 -9.87 -1.91 -7.94
C ILE A 89 -11.03 -1.30 -7.12
N LYS A 90 -11.68 -2.10 -6.28
CA LYS A 90 -12.77 -1.61 -5.45
C LYS A 90 -12.29 -0.61 -4.38
N LEU A 91 -11.10 -0.80 -3.81
CA LEU A 91 -10.53 0.21 -2.91
C LEU A 91 -10.41 1.59 -3.60
N ARG A 92 -9.94 1.61 -4.85
CA ARG A 92 -9.80 2.83 -5.65
C ARG A 92 -11.13 3.52 -5.94
N GLU A 93 -12.19 2.73 -6.17
CA GLU A 93 -13.55 3.20 -6.43
C GLU A 93 -14.18 3.85 -5.19
N PHE A 94 -14.06 3.22 -4.02
CA PHE A 94 -14.81 3.62 -2.83
C PHE A 94 -14.02 4.51 -1.86
N LEU A 95 -12.70 4.35 -1.74
CA LEU A 95 -11.93 4.97 -0.63
C LEU A 95 -11.54 6.43 -0.85
N LEU A 96 -11.85 7.03 -2.00
CA LEU A 96 -11.55 8.43 -2.32
C LEU A 96 -12.82 9.27 -2.57
N PRO A 97 -13.75 9.36 -1.59
CA PRO A 97 -15.05 10.01 -1.77
C PRO A 97 -14.94 11.52 -2.06
N ALA A 98 -13.83 12.16 -1.69
CA ALA A 98 -13.62 13.58 -1.94
C ALA A 98 -13.38 13.94 -3.42
N LYS A 99 -13.14 12.95 -4.31
CA LYS A 99 -12.93 13.20 -5.76
C LYS A 99 -14.07 13.98 -6.41
N THR A 100 -15.31 13.73 -5.99
CA THR A 100 -16.52 14.34 -6.55
C THR A 100 -17.18 15.32 -5.57
N ASN A 101 -16.60 15.55 -4.40
CA ASN A 101 -17.19 16.36 -3.33
C ASN A 101 -16.19 17.38 -2.78
N LYS A 102 -16.32 18.63 -3.26
CA LYS A 102 -15.43 19.74 -2.88
C LYS A 102 -15.49 20.08 -1.39
N THR A 103 -16.67 20.00 -0.77
CA THR A 103 -16.83 20.26 0.67
C THR A 103 -16.08 19.22 1.47
N LEU A 104 -16.23 17.94 1.11
CA LEU A 104 -15.51 16.86 1.76
C LEU A 104 -14.00 16.97 1.56
N TYR A 105 -13.55 17.34 0.35
CA TYR A 105 -12.13 17.64 0.09
C TYR A 105 -11.57 18.69 1.04
N THR A 106 -12.27 19.83 1.20
CA THR A 106 -11.82 20.90 2.12
C THR A 106 -11.71 20.42 3.56
N ILE A 107 -12.62 19.55 4.02
CA ILE A 107 -12.58 18.98 5.38
C ILE A 107 -11.43 17.98 5.53
N THR A 108 -11.18 17.16 4.53
CA THR A 108 -10.26 16.02 4.60
C THR A 108 -8.82 16.35 4.23
N LEU A 109 -8.57 17.43 3.49
CA LEU A 109 -7.22 17.88 3.15
C LEU A 109 -6.29 18.03 4.38
N PRO A 110 -6.62 18.81 5.43
CA PRO A 110 -5.74 18.91 6.60
C PRO A 110 -5.56 17.58 7.35
N ILE A 111 -6.53 16.67 7.25
CA ILE A 111 -6.44 15.32 7.83
C ILE A 111 -5.44 14.48 7.03
N TYR A 112 -5.53 14.50 5.70
CA TYR A 112 -4.55 13.85 4.83
C TYR A 112 -3.13 14.35 5.12
N GLU A 113 -2.93 15.67 5.13
CA GLU A 113 -1.61 16.29 5.30
C GLU A 113 -0.93 15.91 6.63
N SER A 114 -1.73 15.82 7.70
CA SER A 114 -1.24 15.50 9.04
C SER A 114 -1.11 14.01 9.32
N SER A 115 -1.94 13.17 8.69
CA SER A 115 -2.13 11.78 9.13
C SER A 115 -1.83 10.71 8.08
N ILE A 116 -1.94 11.01 6.78
CA ILE A 116 -1.86 10.02 5.68
C ILE A 116 -0.70 10.32 4.73
N ARG A 117 -0.34 11.59 4.56
CA ARG A 117 0.63 12.07 3.56
C ARG A 117 1.97 11.35 3.62
N SER A 118 2.56 11.16 4.79
CA SER A 118 3.88 10.49 4.91
C SER A 118 3.80 9.07 4.35
N THR A 119 2.83 8.29 4.84
CA THR A 119 2.59 6.92 4.40
C THR A 119 2.35 6.85 2.89
N ALA A 120 1.50 7.71 2.33
CA ALA A 120 1.24 7.73 0.89
C ALA A 120 2.51 8.00 0.07
N ARG A 121 3.33 8.98 0.50
CA ARG A 121 4.61 9.29 -0.14
C ARG A 121 5.60 8.13 -0.03
N GLU A 122 5.72 7.51 1.13
CA GLU A 122 6.64 6.39 1.38
C GLU A 122 6.34 5.18 0.46
N PHE A 123 5.07 4.75 0.39
CA PHE A 123 4.67 3.69 -0.55
C PHE A 123 5.02 4.04 -1.99
N PHE A 124 4.75 5.29 -2.42
CA PHE A 124 5.00 5.75 -3.78
C PHE A 124 6.50 5.82 -4.10
N ILE A 125 7.32 6.30 -3.17
CA ILE A 125 8.78 6.42 -3.31
C ILE A 125 9.40 5.04 -3.49
N VAL A 126 9.04 4.08 -2.62
CA VAL A 126 9.58 2.72 -2.70
C VAL A 126 9.15 2.04 -4.00
N TYR A 127 7.88 2.18 -4.40
CA TYR A 127 7.41 1.70 -5.71
C TYR A 127 8.21 2.33 -6.84
N GLN A 128 8.37 3.65 -6.85
CA GLN A 128 9.05 4.37 -7.92
C GLN A 128 10.50 3.92 -8.07
N LYS A 129 11.20 3.62 -6.96
CA LYS A 129 12.55 3.07 -7.04
C LYS A 129 12.54 1.65 -7.60
N LEU A 130 11.67 0.76 -7.12
CA LEU A 130 11.52 -0.60 -7.68
C LEU A 130 11.21 -0.56 -9.19
N ASP A 131 10.25 0.25 -9.59
CA ASP A 131 9.79 0.40 -10.98
C ASP A 131 10.83 1.06 -11.90
N SER A 132 11.81 1.79 -11.34
CA SER A 132 12.94 2.30 -12.12
C SER A 132 13.87 1.20 -12.65
N ASN A 133 13.82 0.00 -12.06
CA ASN A 133 14.40 -1.20 -12.63
C ASN A 133 13.34 -2.33 -12.68
N PRO A 134 12.47 -2.33 -13.71
CA PRO A 134 11.35 -3.27 -13.79
C PRO A 134 11.83 -4.72 -13.98
N LYS A 135 13.02 -4.93 -14.57
CA LYS A 135 13.61 -6.25 -14.76
C LYS A 135 14.02 -6.85 -13.42
N PHE A 136 14.72 -6.08 -12.57
CA PHE A 136 14.98 -6.49 -11.19
C PHE A 136 13.67 -6.74 -10.45
N PHE A 137 12.74 -5.78 -10.49
CA PHE A 137 11.51 -5.87 -9.71
C PHE A 137 10.70 -7.13 -10.02
N ARG A 138 10.56 -7.50 -11.31
CA ARG A 138 9.89 -8.75 -11.66
C ARG A 138 10.69 -9.98 -11.25
N LYS A 139 11.99 -10.03 -11.56
CA LYS A 139 12.87 -11.16 -11.20
C LYS A 139 12.83 -11.44 -9.70
N GLU A 140 12.88 -10.37 -8.91
CA GLU A 140 12.90 -10.42 -7.45
C GLU A 140 11.56 -10.87 -6.87
N ALA A 141 10.44 -10.45 -7.46
CA ALA A 141 9.11 -10.92 -7.08
C ALA A 141 8.95 -12.42 -7.39
N ASP A 142 9.40 -12.87 -8.57
CA ASP A 142 9.38 -14.28 -8.96
C ASP A 142 10.25 -15.13 -8.03
N ARG A 143 11.42 -14.60 -7.65
CA ARG A 143 12.31 -15.25 -6.69
C ARG A 143 11.70 -15.36 -5.31
N TYR A 144 11.09 -14.29 -4.81
CA TYR A 144 10.40 -14.30 -3.52
C TYR A 144 9.30 -15.37 -3.51
N LEU A 145 8.46 -15.41 -4.55
CA LEU A 145 7.40 -16.40 -4.67
C LEU A 145 7.94 -17.83 -4.70
N MET A 146 8.95 -18.10 -5.53
CA MET A 146 9.62 -19.41 -5.59
C MET A 146 10.15 -19.86 -4.23
N LEU A 147 10.85 -18.97 -3.50
CA LEU A 147 11.42 -19.31 -2.20
C LEU A 147 10.36 -19.56 -1.14
N VAL A 148 9.22 -18.86 -1.20
CA VAL A 148 8.07 -19.12 -0.34
C VAL A 148 7.45 -20.49 -0.65
N GLU A 149 7.17 -20.78 -1.93
CA GLU A 149 6.55 -22.03 -2.37
C GLU A 149 7.42 -23.26 -2.09
N GLU A 150 8.75 -23.10 -2.12
CA GLU A 150 9.72 -24.14 -1.82
C GLU A 150 10.05 -24.27 -0.32
N ASP A 151 9.46 -23.45 0.56
CA ASP A 151 9.79 -23.39 2.00
C ASP A 151 11.29 -23.13 2.25
N ARG A 152 11.88 -22.23 1.44
CA ARG A 152 13.30 -21.87 1.44
C ARG A 152 13.54 -20.38 1.69
N LEU A 153 12.50 -19.61 1.97
CA LEU A 153 12.63 -18.18 2.24
C LEU A 153 13.35 -17.97 3.58
N ASP A 154 14.50 -17.31 3.52
CA ASP A 154 15.23 -16.91 4.72
C ASP A 154 14.37 -15.94 5.57
N PRO A 155 14.26 -16.10 6.90
CA PRO A 155 13.48 -15.20 7.75
C PRO A 155 13.92 -13.73 7.67
N TYR A 156 15.17 -13.47 7.30
CA TYR A 156 15.77 -12.15 7.12
C TYR A 156 15.91 -11.77 5.64
N TYR A 157 15.22 -12.46 4.73
CA TYR A 157 15.29 -12.21 3.28
C TYR A 157 15.18 -10.72 2.91
N LEU A 158 14.28 -10.00 3.57
CA LEU A 158 14.03 -8.58 3.29
C LEU A 158 15.05 -7.63 3.94
N ASP A 159 15.89 -8.08 4.87
CA ASP A 159 16.88 -7.23 5.55
C ASP A 159 17.93 -6.67 4.59
N ARG A 160 18.14 -7.35 3.45
CA ARG A 160 18.99 -6.82 2.38
C ARG A 160 18.51 -5.47 1.84
N PHE A 161 17.21 -5.14 1.98
CA PHE A 161 16.62 -3.90 1.49
C PHE A 161 16.63 -2.75 2.51
N ILE A 162 17.26 -2.89 3.67
CA ILE A 162 17.36 -1.82 4.69
C ILE A 162 17.95 -0.52 4.10
N LEU A 163 18.94 -0.65 3.21
CA LEU A 163 19.56 0.49 2.53
C LEU A 163 18.99 0.75 1.15
N PHE A 164 17.81 0.21 0.81
CA PHE A 164 17.26 0.24 -0.54
C PHE A 164 17.14 1.64 -1.11
N LEU A 165 16.85 2.66 -0.30
CA LEU A 165 16.72 4.05 -0.77
C LEU A 165 18.05 4.80 -0.92
N TYR A 166 19.19 4.25 -0.50
CA TYR A 166 20.50 4.89 -0.61
C TYR A 166 21.04 4.87 -2.07
N PRO A 167 21.93 5.82 -2.45
CA PRO A 167 22.41 5.96 -3.83
C PRO A 167 23.18 4.76 -4.37
N ALA A 168 23.90 4.04 -3.52
CA ALA A 168 24.76 2.92 -3.89
C ALA A 168 24.16 1.56 -3.45
N PHE A 169 22.83 1.49 -3.35
CA PHE A 169 22.20 0.21 -3.09
C PHE A 169 22.59 -0.79 -4.17
N THR A 170 23.23 -1.88 -3.76
CA THR A 170 23.52 -3.03 -4.59
C THR A 170 23.11 -4.26 -3.79
N ASP A 171 22.37 -5.15 -4.43
CA ASP A 171 22.16 -6.49 -3.94
C ASP A 171 23.44 -7.28 -4.21
N ASN A 172 23.97 -7.96 -3.18
CA ASN A 172 25.19 -8.78 -3.31
C ASN A 172 24.97 -9.97 -4.26
N GLU A 173 23.72 -10.38 -4.46
CA GLU A 173 23.37 -11.53 -5.30
C GLU A 173 23.25 -11.17 -6.78
N ASP A 174 22.96 -9.91 -7.10
CA ASP A 174 22.92 -9.39 -8.47
C ASP A 174 23.40 -7.93 -8.53
N PRO A 175 24.71 -7.68 -8.33
CA PRO A 175 25.23 -6.32 -8.27
C PRO A 175 25.05 -5.53 -9.57
N GLU A 176 25.13 -6.22 -10.71
CA GLU A 176 24.98 -5.60 -12.02
C GLU A 176 23.57 -5.03 -12.21
N GLU A 177 22.54 -5.84 -11.94
CA GLU A 177 21.15 -5.41 -12.14
C GLU A 177 20.71 -4.42 -11.05
N SER A 178 21.06 -4.68 -9.79
CA SER A 178 20.67 -3.81 -8.67
C SER A 178 21.36 -2.43 -8.68
N SER A 179 22.49 -2.27 -9.37
CA SER A 179 23.13 -0.95 -9.53
C SER A 179 22.36 0.04 -10.42
N ARG A 180 21.30 -0.41 -11.11
CA ARG A 180 20.55 0.39 -12.11
C ARG A 180 19.37 1.19 -11.55
N PHE A 181 19.13 1.14 -10.25
CA PHE A 181 18.04 1.90 -9.65
C PHE A 181 18.26 3.41 -9.75
N VAL A 182 17.19 4.14 -10.05
CA VAL A 182 17.21 5.60 -9.99
C VAL A 182 17.17 6.03 -8.53
N TYR A 183 18.19 6.78 -8.12
CA TYR A 183 18.26 7.42 -6.82
C TYR A 183 17.75 8.86 -6.86
N ARG A 184 17.09 9.29 -5.79
CA ARG A 184 16.71 10.68 -5.57
C ARG A 184 17.11 11.10 -4.17
N LYS A 185 17.78 12.25 -4.09
CA LYS A 185 18.29 12.80 -2.84
C LYS A 185 17.17 13.10 -1.86
N GLY A 186 17.34 12.67 -0.61
CA GLY A 186 16.37 12.85 0.46
C GLY A 186 15.46 11.65 0.68
N ASP A 187 15.39 10.69 -0.25
CA ASP A 187 14.59 9.47 -0.06
C ASP A 187 15.15 8.60 1.07
N GLU A 188 16.46 8.66 1.31
CA GLU A 188 17.14 7.97 2.41
C GLU A 188 16.69 8.40 3.82
N SER A 189 15.87 9.45 3.95
CA SER A 189 15.35 9.87 5.26
C SER A 189 14.18 9.01 5.77
N ILE A 190 13.62 8.14 4.93
CA ILE A 190 12.56 7.21 5.34
C ILE A 190 13.18 6.14 6.23
N ASP A 191 12.48 5.80 7.32
CA ASP A 191 12.92 4.76 8.25
C ASP A 191 13.20 3.44 7.52
N ALA A 192 14.39 2.88 7.73
CA ALA A 192 14.87 1.73 6.99
C ALA A 192 14.05 0.44 7.25
N GLN A 193 13.44 0.31 8.43
CA GLN A 193 12.52 -0.78 8.73
C GLN A 193 11.25 -0.65 7.88
N ILE A 194 10.71 0.57 7.76
CA ILE A 194 9.57 0.84 6.87
C ILE A 194 9.95 0.56 5.41
N VAL A 195 11.14 0.99 4.97
CA VAL A 195 11.60 0.74 3.59
C VAL A 195 11.58 -0.75 3.24
N LYS A 196 12.20 -1.62 4.05
CA LYS A 196 12.23 -3.06 3.72
C LYS A 196 10.84 -3.71 3.76
N GLU A 197 9.96 -3.26 4.65
CA GLU A 197 8.58 -3.74 4.73
C GLU A 197 7.78 -3.35 3.49
N LEU A 198 7.93 -2.11 3.03
CA LEU A 198 7.31 -1.61 1.81
C LEU A 198 7.86 -2.28 0.55
N VAL A 199 9.17 -2.59 0.51
CA VAL A 199 9.74 -3.43 -0.57
C VAL A 199 9.06 -4.79 -0.57
N GLY A 200 8.98 -5.46 0.58
CA GLY A 200 8.30 -6.75 0.70
C GLY A 200 6.82 -6.69 0.30
N PHE A 201 6.11 -5.60 0.64
CA PHE A 201 4.75 -5.36 0.17
C PHE A 201 4.71 -5.35 -1.36
N TRP A 202 5.51 -4.50 -2.00
CA TRP A 202 5.49 -4.36 -3.46
C TRP A 202 5.94 -5.62 -4.19
N LEU A 203 6.91 -6.38 -3.67
CA LEU A 203 7.30 -7.68 -4.23
C LEU A 203 6.14 -8.67 -4.22
N ARG A 204 5.39 -8.76 -3.10
CA ARG A 204 4.21 -9.63 -3.01
C ARG A 204 3.10 -9.19 -3.97
N ARG A 205 2.87 -7.87 -4.12
CA ARG A 205 1.92 -7.33 -5.10
C ARG A 205 2.34 -7.58 -6.54
N LYS A 206 3.64 -7.57 -6.81
CA LYS A 206 4.18 -7.90 -8.13
C LYS A 206 4.03 -9.38 -8.45
N ALA A 207 4.19 -10.23 -7.44
CA ALA A 207 4.04 -11.68 -7.55
C ALA A 207 2.57 -12.09 -7.77
N ASP A 208 1.62 -11.51 -7.02
CA ASP A 208 0.19 -11.79 -7.16
C ASP A 208 -0.52 -10.98 -8.27
N GLY A 209 0.21 -10.09 -8.96
CA GLY A 209 -0.29 -9.32 -10.09
C GLY A 209 -1.19 -8.13 -9.74
N THR A 210 -1.28 -7.76 -8.46
CA THR A 210 -2.13 -6.65 -8.00
C THR A 210 -1.40 -5.31 -7.86
N ASP A 211 -0.08 -5.28 -8.09
CA ASP A 211 0.78 -4.09 -7.99
C ASP A 211 0.22 -2.88 -8.76
N THR A 212 -0.22 -3.12 -9.99
CA THR A 212 -0.71 -2.08 -10.91
C THR A 212 -1.94 -1.36 -10.36
N ASP A 213 -2.94 -2.08 -9.86
CA ASP A 213 -4.15 -1.45 -9.33
C ASP A 213 -3.90 -0.74 -8.00
N PHE A 214 -3.01 -1.29 -7.15
CA PHE A 214 -2.58 -0.60 -5.94
C PHE A 214 -1.86 0.71 -6.24
N ILE A 215 -0.91 0.73 -7.18
CA ILE A 215 -0.20 1.96 -7.52
C ILE A 215 -1.14 2.97 -8.18
N LEU A 216 -2.09 2.55 -9.01
CA LEU A 216 -3.09 3.44 -9.59
C LEU A 216 -3.95 4.11 -8.51
N GLY A 217 -4.43 3.35 -7.52
CA GLY A 217 -5.16 3.92 -6.38
C GLY A 217 -4.32 4.92 -5.58
N LEU A 218 -3.04 4.60 -5.35
CA LEU A 218 -2.12 5.50 -4.67
C LEU A 218 -1.84 6.79 -5.46
N VAL A 219 -1.67 6.69 -6.78
CA VAL A 219 -1.51 7.83 -7.67
C VAL A 219 -2.75 8.73 -7.64
N GLU A 220 -3.95 8.16 -7.63
CA GLU A 220 -5.18 8.95 -7.51
C GLU A 220 -5.30 9.67 -6.17
N LEU A 221 -4.89 9.03 -5.06
CA LEU A 221 -4.81 9.67 -3.75
C LEU A 221 -3.84 10.85 -3.77
N LEU A 222 -2.63 10.66 -4.31
CA LEU A 222 -1.61 11.70 -4.41
C LEU A 222 -2.04 12.83 -5.34
N LYS A 223 -2.63 12.54 -6.50
CA LYS A 223 -3.15 13.59 -7.40
C LYS A 223 -4.26 14.41 -6.74
N LEU A 224 -5.08 13.80 -5.89
CA LEU A 224 -6.17 14.49 -5.20
C LEU A 224 -5.66 15.41 -4.09
N TYR A 225 -4.79 14.92 -3.21
CA TYR A 225 -4.41 15.64 -1.99
C TYR A 225 -2.97 16.18 -1.97
N ASP A 226 -2.10 15.73 -2.87
CA ASP A 226 -0.65 15.97 -2.84
C ASP A 226 -0.06 16.12 -4.25
N SER A 227 -0.79 16.85 -5.10
CA SER A 227 -0.50 16.96 -6.52
C SER A 227 0.86 17.57 -6.80
N GLU A 228 1.29 18.54 -5.99
CA GLU A 228 2.62 19.15 -6.10
C GLU A 228 3.73 18.11 -5.90
N PHE A 229 3.65 17.28 -4.86
CA PHE A 229 4.61 16.19 -4.66
C PHE A 229 4.60 15.23 -5.85
N TYR A 230 3.42 14.79 -6.29
CA TYR A 230 3.30 13.86 -7.41
C TYR A 230 3.88 14.45 -8.71
N LEU A 231 3.58 15.71 -9.01
CA LEU A 231 4.10 16.41 -10.17
C LEU A 231 5.62 16.58 -10.07
N ASN A 232 6.16 17.03 -8.94
CA ASN A 232 7.61 17.15 -8.74
C ASN A 232 8.32 15.79 -8.87
N ARG A 233 7.66 14.70 -8.46
CA ARG A 233 8.20 13.35 -8.60
C ARG A 233 8.13 12.79 -10.03
N THR A 234 7.25 13.30 -10.87
CA THR A 234 7.04 12.78 -12.23
C THR A 234 7.54 13.74 -13.32
N ALA A 235 7.76 15.00 -12.96
CA ALA A 235 8.43 15.99 -13.79
C ALA A 235 9.90 15.59 -13.95
N GLN A 236 10.27 15.24 -15.18
CA GLN A 236 11.62 14.95 -15.66
C GLN A 236 12.25 13.62 -15.21
N SER A 237 11.82 12.56 -15.89
CA SER A 237 12.74 11.62 -16.57
C SER A 237 13.06 12.09 -18.00
N SER A 238 13.11 13.41 -18.21
CA SER A 238 13.32 14.05 -19.51
C SER A 238 14.52 14.97 -19.40
N ASN A 239 15.71 14.36 -19.42
CA ASN A 239 16.98 14.96 -19.84
C ASN A 239 17.80 13.84 -20.47
#